data_AF-A0A2P4Q2R5-F1
#
_entry.id   AF-A0A2P4Q2R5-F1
#
_cell.length_a   1.000
_cell.length_b   1.000
_cell.length_c   1.000
_cell.angle_alpha   90.00
_cell.angle_beta   90.00
_cell.angle_gamma   90.00
#
_symmetry.space_group_name_H-M   'P 1'
#
loop_
_entity.id
_entity.type
_entity.pdbx_description
1 polymer ?
#
loop_
_entity_poly.entity_id
_entity_poly.type
_entity_poly.pdbx_seq_one_letter_code
_entity_poly.pdbx_strand_id
1 'polypeptide(L)'
;MNWIITNLIQDLKKKWSRITASNHTVFFILISVAQALILIYLQFRILQRNGSSLLKMYKSSKLSGTEIVEKCYDEQFLSLYVLTMEDLMFIFFYFFQLYFCFNAIFHRNTIQIITIASINLAFIFIGIMQLFEIGTTSNDFRKSCPGLEFYPQFEKFEIFFIVALAILAMIMGYLSHKLYRQFGWDIYKAFGSDVKMQKLYKTRLIFIMLLKLDALMIILFAGLLVPVFYILFEGDNKPLMIVSTIIMMISFLFEILAYKSLNNEWATGMLIFIVFWVVALFNFAGLCVVVFNLSLETSWYIGFIMGN
;
A
#
# COMPACT_ATOMS: atom_id res chain seq x y z
N MET A 1 2.79 25.21 29.25
CA MET A 1 3.97 24.62 28.55
C MET A 1 4.58 23.45 29.31
N ASN A 2 4.92 23.58 30.61
CA ASN A 2 5.45 22.46 31.42
C ASN A 2 4.57 21.19 31.44
N TRP A 3 3.25 21.33 31.57
CA TRP A 3 2.32 20.19 31.60
C TRP A 3 2.32 19.36 30.30
N ILE A 4 2.43 20.01 29.14
CA ILE A 4 2.48 19.35 27.84
C ILE A 4 3.78 18.56 27.70
N ILE A 5 4.90 19.16 28.11
CA ILE A 5 6.22 18.54 28.07
C ILE A 5 6.28 17.32 29.01
N THR A 6 5.72 17.43 30.22
CA THR A 6 5.67 16.30 31.16
C THR A 6 4.84 15.13 30.64
N ASN A 7 3.68 15.42 30.03
CA ASN A 7 2.84 14.38 29.44
C ASN A 7 3.51 13.69 28.24
N LEU A 8 4.21 14.47 27.40
CA LEU A 8 4.97 13.92 26.27
C LEU A 8 6.09 13.00 26.76
N ILE A 9 6.86 13.43 27.77
CA ILE A 9 7.95 12.62 28.35
C ILE A 9 7.41 11.33 28.96
N GLN A 10 6.27 11.38 29.66
CA GLN A 10 5.63 10.20 30.23
C GLN A 10 5.16 9.22 29.13
N ASP A 11 4.54 9.72 28.06
CA ASP A 11 4.10 8.87 26.95
C ASP A 11 5.29 8.25 26.20
N LEU A 12 6.36 9.01 25.98
CA LEU A 12 7.60 8.50 25.39
C LEU A 12 8.26 7.43 26.27
N LYS A 13 8.36 7.66 27.60
CA LYS A 13 8.87 6.64 28.53
C LYS A 13 8.03 5.37 28.48
N LYS A 14 6.71 5.50 28.43
CA LYS A 14 5.78 4.36 28.30
C LYS A 14 5.99 3.61 26.99
N LYS A 15 6.08 4.30 25.86
CA LYS A 15 6.36 3.70 24.55
C LYS A 15 7.72 3.00 24.52
N TRP A 16 8.75 3.63 25.07
CA TRP A 16 10.09 3.06 25.18
C TRP A 16 10.10 1.79 26.00
N SER A 17 9.44 1.80 27.18
CA SER A 17 9.32 0.61 28.04
C SER A 17 8.62 -0.56 27.34
N ARG A 18 7.73 -0.29 26.37
CA ARG A 18 7.06 -1.31 25.56
C ARG A 18 7.97 -1.88 24.48
N ILE A 19 8.82 -1.05 23.87
CA ILE A 19 9.83 -1.52 22.91
C ILE A 19 10.86 -2.41 23.60
N THR A 20 11.36 -1.97 24.76
CA THR A 20 12.40 -2.70 25.52
C THR A 20 11.82 -3.76 26.46
N ALA A 21 10.54 -4.13 26.30
CA ALA A 21 9.88 -5.09 27.19
C ALA A 21 10.47 -6.52 27.06
N SER A 22 11.05 -6.86 25.91
CA SER A 22 11.66 -8.16 25.66
C SER A 22 12.68 -8.08 24.51
N ASN A 23 13.56 -9.08 24.42
CA ASN A 23 14.49 -9.16 23.30
C ASN A 23 13.74 -9.27 21.96
N HIS A 24 12.61 -9.97 21.92
CA HIS A 24 11.80 -10.13 20.71
C HIS A 24 11.19 -8.81 20.21
N THR A 25 10.71 -7.95 21.12
CA THR A 25 10.16 -6.64 20.76
C THR A 25 11.24 -5.69 20.23
N VAL A 26 12.44 -5.73 20.82
CA VAL A 26 13.59 -4.96 20.34
C VAL A 26 14.02 -5.44 18.95
N PHE A 27 14.21 -6.75 18.77
CA PHE A 27 14.60 -7.30 17.46
C PHE A 27 13.55 -7.02 16.38
N PHE A 28 12.25 -7.13 16.69
CA PHE A 28 11.19 -6.81 15.75
C PHE A 28 11.25 -5.36 15.27
N ILE A 29 11.45 -4.41 16.19
CA ILE A 29 11.60 -3.00 15.81
C ILE A 29 12.88 -2.77 15.00
N LEU A 30 14.02 -3.30 15.43
CA LEU A 30 15.29 -3.16 14.70
C LEU A 30 15.19 -3.71 13.27
N ILE A 31 14.64 -4.90 13.11
CA ILE A 31 14.43 -5.51 11.78
C ILE A 31 13.42 -4.71 10.97
N SER A 32 12.33 -4.20 11.57
CA SER A 32 11.37 -3.35 10.83
C SER A 32 11.99 -2.05 10.33
N VAL A 33 12.87 -1.42 11.12
CA VAL A 33 13.61 -0.21 10.71
C VAL A 33 14.59 -0.56 9.59
N ALA A 34 15.36 -1.63 9.75
CA ALA A 34 16.29 -2.09 8.71
C ALA A 34 15.55 -2.44 7.41
N GLN A 35 14.40 -3.12 7.51
CA GLN A 35 13.54 -3.45 6.38
C GLN A 35 13.07 -2.19 5.66
N ALA A 36 12.54 -1.20 6.39
CA ALA A 36 12.10 0.05 5.79
C ALA A 36 13.25 0.77 5.08
N LEU A 37 14.41 0.91 5.72
CA LEU A 37 15.57 1.58 5.13
C LEU A 37 16.08 0.89 3.85
N ILE A 38 16.25 -0.43 3.89
CA ILE A 38 16.75 -1.22 2.76
C ILE A 38 15.77 -1.16 1.59
N LEU A 39 14.48 -1.41 1.84
CA LEU A 39 13.48 -1.50 0.78
C LEU A 39 13.13 -0.12 0.21
N ILE A 40 13.07 0.93 1.03
CA ILE A 40 12.91 2.31 0.54
C ILE A 40 14.11 2.72 -0.30
N TYR A 41 15.34 2.38 0.11
CA TYR A 41 16.53 2.68 -0.69
C TYR A 41 16.47 2.02 -2.07
N LEU A 42 16.16 0.72 -2.12
CA LEU A 42 16.06 -0.02 -3.38
C LEU A 42 14.95 0.55 -4.28
N GLN A 43 13.76 0.79 -3.71
CA GLN A 43 12.65 1.38 -4.45
C GLN A 43 12.93 2.80 -4.94
N PHE A 44 13.64 3.62 -4.14
CA PHE A 44 14.07 4.94 -4.58
C PHE A 44 15.02 4.90 -5.78
N ARG A 45 15.91 3.89 -5.85
CA ARG A 45 16.79 3.69 -7.00
C ARG A 45 16.02 3.28 -8.26
N ILE A 46 15.00 2.44 -8.11
CA ILE A 46 14.10 2.04 -9.20
C ILE A 46 13.29 3.25 -9.69
N LEU A 47 12.70 4.00 -8.76
CA LEU A 47 11.98 5.25 -9.03
C LEU A 47 12.84 6.27 -9.78
N GLN A 48 14.09 6.47 -9.35
CA GLN A 48 14.99 7.41 -10.00
C GLN A 48 15.23 7.03 -11.46
N ARG A 49 15.38 5.73 -11.76
CA ARG A 49 15.50 5.25 -13.14
C ARG A 49 14.20 5.52 -13.91
N ASN A 50 13.08 4.99 -13.43
CA ASN A 50 11.79 5.04 -14.10
C ASN A 50 11.33 6.49 -14.34
N GLY A 51 11.43 7.34 -13.31
CA GLY A 51 11.12 8.77 -13.41
C GLY A 51 12.05 9.55 -14.34
N SER A 52 13.34 9.19 -14.43
CA SER A 52 14.25 9.82 -15.39
C SER A 52 13.91 9.48 -16.84
N SER A 53 13.52 8.23 -17.12
CA SER A 53 13.05 7.78 -18.43
C SER A 53 11.73 8.45 -18.81
N LEU A 54 10.78 8.54 -17.87
CA LEU A 54 9.50 9.24 -18.06
C LEU A 54 9.72 10.71 -18.41
N LEU A 55 10.60 11.38 -17.68
CA LEU A 55 10.91 12.79 -17.93
C LEU A 55 11.59 13.03 -19.28
N LYS A 56 12.50 12.14 -19.69
CA LYS A 56 13.16 12.20 -21.01
C LYS A 56 12.15 12.04 -22.14
N MET A 57 11.26 11.05 -22.02
CA MET A 57 10.21 10.80 -23.01
C MET A 57 9.25 11.99 -23.14
N TYR A 58 8.77 12.53 -22.01
CA TYR A 58 7.92 13.72 -22.01
C TYR A 58 8.60 14.94 -22.64
N LYS A 59 9.88 15.17 -22.33
CA LYS A 59 10.66 16.26 -22.95
C LYS A 59 10.89 16.04 -24.44
N SER A 60 11.18 14.79 -24.85
CA SER A 60 11.41 14.43 -26.25
C SER A 60 10.17 14.67 -27.09
N SER A 61 9.00 14.23 -26.63
CA SER A 61 7.70 14.50 -27.29
C SER A 61 7.44 15.99 -27.46
N LYS A 62 7.77 16.80 -26.44
CA LYS A 62 7.56 18.26 -26.52
C LYS A 62 8.57 18.99 -27.42
N LEU A 63 9.79 18.47 -27.61
CA LEU A 63 10.85 19.12 -28.39
C LEU A 63 10.98 18.59 -29.82
N SER A 64 10.72 17.31 -30.05
CA SER A 64 10.82 16.63 -31.35
C SER A 64 9.44 16.18 -31.78
N GLY A 65 8.85 16.88 -32.75
CA GLY A 65 7.64 16.45 -33.45
C GLY A 65 7.93 15.44 -34.56
N THR A 66 8.82 14.47 -34.29
CA THR A 66 9.03 13.36 -35.24
C THR A 66 7.98 12.29 -34.98
N GLU A 67 7.43 11.72 -36.05
CA GLU A 67 6.39 10.68 -35.99
C GLU A 67 6.77 9.50 -35.08
N ILE A 68 8.07 9.13 -35.05
CA ILE A 68 8.60 8.07 -34.19
C ILE A 68 8.50 8.44 -32.70
N VAL A 69 8.77 9.70 -32.34
CA VAL A 69 8.74 10.16 -30.95
C VAL A 69 7.30 10.32 -30.46
N GLU A 70 6.40 10.81 -31.31
CA GLU A 70 4.96 10.89 -31.02
C GLU A 70 4.37 9.50 -30.82
N LYS A 71 4.62 8.57 -31.74
CA LYS A 71 4.18 7.18 -31.62
C LYS A 71 4.71 6.50 -30.36
N CYS A 72 6.00 6.69 -30.05
CA CYS A 72 6.60 6.18 -28.82
C CYS A 72 5.91 6.73 -27.56
N TYR A 73 5.59 8.03 -27.55
CA TYR A 73 4.90 8.67 -26.44
C TYR A 73 3.49 8.08 -26.26
N ASP A 74 2.71 7.99 -27.33
CA ASP A 74 1.33 7.52 -27.26
C ASP A 74 1.24 6.05 -26.80
N GLU A 75 2.17 5.20 -27.23
CA GLU A 75 2.17 3.78 -26.86
C GLU A 75 2.75 3.50 -25.46
N GLN A 76 3.78 4.24 -25.03
CA GLN A 76 4.58 3.87 -23.84
C GLN A 76 4.44 4.82 -22.64
N PHE A 77 3.87 6.02 -22.83
CA PHE A 77 3.76 7.02 -21.77
C PHE A 77 3.05 6.49 -20.53
N LEU A 78 1.88 5.89 -20.74
CA LEU A 78 1.03 5.45 -19.66
C LEU A 78 1.67 4.31 -18.85
N SER A 79 2.25 3.31 -19.52
CA SER A 79 2.94 2.20 -18.85
C SER A 79 4.09 2.71 -17.97
N LEU A 80 4.95 3.58 -18.51
CA LEU A 80 6.07 4.11 -17.74
C LEU A 80 5.63 5.06 -16.60
N TYR A 81 4.53 5.78 -16.79
CA TYR A 81 3.90 6.59 -15.76
C TYR A 81 3.41 5.71 -14.59
N VAL A 82 2.75 4.59 -14.88
CA VAL A 82 2.28 3.67 -13.85
C VAL A 82 3.40 3.02 -13.08
N LEU A 83 4.42 2.50 -13.76
CA LEU A 83 5.60 1.94 -13.06
C LEU A 83 6.23 2.97 -12.11
N THR A 84 6.32 4.23 -12.55
CA THR A 84 6.85 5.32 -11.71
C THR A 84 5.96 5.60 -10.50
N MET A 85 4.64 5.54 -10.66
CA MET A 85 3.70 5.75 -9.55
C MET A 85 3.69 4.58 -8.58
N GLU A 86 3.78 3.34 -9.06
CA GLU A 86 3.91 2.15 -8.21
C GLU A 86 5.15 2.21 -7.32
N ASP A 87 6.30 2.63 -7.84
CA ASP A 87 7.52 2.79 -7.04
C ASP A 87 7.30 3.79 -5.88
N LEU A 88 6.61 4.91 -6.14
CA LEU A 88 6.24 5.89 -5.11
C LEU A 88 5.32 5.28 -4.04
N MET A 89 4.39 4.43 -4.46
CA MET A 89 3.49 3.73 -3.55
C MET A 89 4.22 2.73 -2.67
N PHE A 90 5.15 1.95 -3.22
CA PHE A 90 5.98 1.05 -2.44
C PHE A 90 6.77 1.80 -1.37
N ILE A 91 7.36 2.95 -1.72
CA ILE A 91 8.05 3.81 -0.76
C ILE A 91 7.11 4.28 0.35
N PHE A 92 5.95 4.83 0.00
CA PHE A 92 4.94 5.25 0.96
C PHE A 92 4.48 4.11 1.86
N PHE A 93 4.24 2.94 1.27
CA PHE A 93 3.84 1.74 1.97
C PHE A 93 4.89 1.29 2.99
N TYR A 94 6.19 1.35 2.69
CA TYR A 94 7.22 0.97 3.67
C TYR A 94 7.32 1.94 4.84
N PHE A 95 7.07 3.24 4.64
CA PHE A 95 6.90 4.18 5.75
C PHE A 95 5.69 3.82 6.61
N PHE A 96 4.55 3.52 5.98
CA PHE A 96 3.35 3.10 6.68
C PHE A 96 3.54 1.79 7.44
N GLN A 97 4.18 0.78 6.84
CA GLN A 97 4.48 -0.52 7.44
C GLN A 97 5.38 -0.35 8.66
N LEU A 98 6.38 0.55 8.60
CA LEU A 98 7.21 0.89 9.76
C LEU A 98 6.35 1.49 10.88
N TYR A 99 5.51 2.48 10.57
CA TYR A 99 4.55 3.03 11.52
C TYR A 99 3.64 1.94 12.12
N PHE A 100 3.19 0.99 11.30
CA PHE A 100 2.39 -0.15 11.74
C PHE A 100 3.14 -1.07 12.70
N CYS A 101 4.41 -1.36 12.43
CA CYS A 101 5.27 -2.15 13.31
C CYS A 101 5.41 -1.50 14.70
N PHE A 102 5.70 -0.20 14.74
CA PHE A 102 5.75 0.54 16.00
C PHE A 102 4.39 0.55 16.71
N ASN A 103 3.32 0.82 15.97
CA ASN A 103 1.97 0.88 16.53
C ASN A 103 1.53 -0.47 17.13
N ALA A 104 1.91 -1.59 16.51
CA ALA A 104 1.62 -2.93 16.98
C ALA A 104 2.27 -3.21 18.35
N ILE A 105 3.54 -2.84 18.52
CA ILE A 105 4.26 -2.99 19.79
C ILE A 105 3.72 -2.03 20.85
N PHE A 106 3.47 -0.77 20.47
CA PHE A 106 2.92 0.21 21.39
C PHE A 106 1.56 -0.22 21.94
N HIS A 107 0.69 -0.82 21.13
CA HIS A 107 -0.64 -1.20 21.59
C HIS A 107 -0.75 -2.68 21.99
N ARG A 108 0.35 -3.45 21.91
CA ARG A 108 0.36 -4.92 22.06
C ARG A 108 -0.76 -5.59 21.26
N ASN A 109 -0.99 -5.10 20.05
CA ASN A 109 -2.10 -5.54 19.21
C ASN A 109 -1.70 -6.80 18.43
N THR A 110 -2.21 -7.96 18.86
CA THR A 110 -1.93 -9.26 18.24
C THR A 110 -2.46 -9.37 16.82
N ILE A 111 -3.63 -8.79 16.55
CA ILE A 111 -4.22 -8.80 15.21
C ILE A 111 -3.32 -8.00 14.26
N GLN A 112 -2.81 -6.86 14.71
CA GLN A 112 -1.88 -6.04 13.92
C GLN A 112 -0.61 -6.79 13.55
N ILE A 113 -0.06 -7.60 14.46
CA ILE A 113 1.13 -8.42 14.18
C ILE A 113 0.85 -9.46 13.09
N ILE A 114 -0.28 -10.16 13.17
CA ILE A 114 -0.67 -11.14 12.14
C ILE A 114 -0.86 -10.45 10.79
N THR A 115 -1.50 -9.27 10.79
CA THR A 115 -1.68 -8.48 9.59
C THR A 115 -0.34 -8.04 9.01
N ILE A 116 0.62 -7.57 9.81
CA ILE A 116 1.98 -7.22 9.34
C ILE A 116 2.66 -8.42 8.67
N ALA A 117 2.59 -9.61 9.27
CA ALA A 117 3.16 -10.83 8.69
C ALA A 117 2.47 -11.19 7.35
N SER A 118 1.15 -11.12 7.30
CA SER A 118 0.36 -11.43 6.10
C SER A 118 0.64 -10.44 4.97
N ILE A 119 0.75 -9.16 5.30
CA ILE A 119 1.09 -8.09 4.35
C ILE A 119 2.51 -8.31 3.81
N ASN A 120 3.50 -8.62 4.65
CA ASN A 120 4.85 -8.91 4.16
C ASN A 120 4.87 -10.08 3.16
N LEU A 121 4.03 -11.10 3.36
CA LEU A 121 3.87 -12.19 2.39
C LEU A 121 3.19 -11.74 1.10
N ALA A 122 2.10 -10.97 1.19
CA ALA A 122 1.41 -10.44 0.01
C ALA A 122 2.34 -9.57 -0.85
N PHE A 123 3.17 -8.76 -0.22
CA PHE A 123 4.11 -7.88 -0.93
C PHE A 123 5.21 -8.65 -1.68
N ILE A 124 5.54 -9.88 -1.31
CA ILE A 124 6.42 -10.73 -2.12
C ILE A 124 5.79 -10.99 -3.49
N PHE A 125 4.50 -11.34 -3.52
CA PHE A 125 3.78 -11.58 -4.77
C PHE A 125 3.66 -10.32 -5.62
N ILE A 126 3.33 -9.18 -5.00
CA ILE A 126 3.24 -7.89 -5.71
C ILE A 126 4.62 -7.48 -6.24
N GLY A 127 5.69 -7.67 -5.47
CA GLY A 127 7.06 -7.41 -5.93
C GLY A 127 7.47 -8.28 -7.13
N ILE A 128 7.06 -9.55 -7.15
CA ILE A 128 7.27 -10.44 -8.31
C ILE A 128 6.49 -9.95 -9.54
N MET A 129 5.25 -9.50 -9.36
CA MET A 129 4.45 -8.92 -10.45
C MET A 129 5.14 -7.69 -11.05
N GLN A 130 5.66 -6.80 -10.21
CA GLN A 130 6.42 -5.62 -10.65
C GLN A 130 7.64 -5.99 -11.52
N LEU A 131 8.34 -7.09 -11.20
CA LEU A 131 9.47 -7.58 -12.01
C LEU A 131 9.04 -8.06 -13.42
N PHE A 132 7.84 -8.62 -13.54
CA PHE A 132 7.31 -8.98 -14.85
C PHE A 132 6.80 -7.78 -15.64
N GLU A 133 6.24 -6.77 -14.98
CA GLU A 133 5.72 -5.56 -15.63
C GLU A 133 6.83 -4.65 -16.14
N ILE A 134 7.90 -4.48 -15.36
CA ILE A 134 9.12 -3.90 -15.90
C ILE A 134 9.51 -4.75 -17.10
N GLY A 135 9.62 -6.08 -16.91
CA GLY A 135 9.79 -7.19 -17.88
C GLY A 135 9.29 -6.95 -19.31
N THR A 136 8.01 -6.64 -19.39
CA THR A 136 7.32 -6.39 -20.65
C THR A 136 7.57 -4.97 -21.15
N THR A 137 7.46 -3.97 -20.25
CA THR A 137 7.59 -2.55 -20.58
C THR A 137 8.92 -2.21 -21.28
N SER A 138 10.06 -2.75 -20.84
CA SER A 138 11.34 -2.47 -21.56
C SER A 138 11.41 -3.13 -22.93
N ASN A 139 10.85 -4.33 -23.08
CA ASN A 139 10.85 -4.99 -24.38
C ASN A 139 10.01 -4.22 -25.39
N ASP A 140 8.87 -3.68 -24.94
CA ASP A 140 7.98 -2.87 -25.79
C ASP A 140 8.55 -1.47 -26.01
N PHE A 141 9.21 -0.87 -25.03
CA PHE A 141 9.96 0.37 -25.19
C PHE A 141 11.06 0.22 -26.25
N ARG A 142 11.82 -0.88 -26.25
CA ARG A 142 12.89 -1.12 -27.25
C ARG A 142 12.35 -1.24 -28.67
N LYS A 143 11.12 -1.75 -28.86
CA LYS A 143 10.47 -1.85 -30.17
C LYS A 143 9.89 -0.52 -30.64
N SER A 144 9.23 0.19 -29.72
CA SER A 144 8.39 1.35 -30.05
C SER A 144 9.17 2.67 -30.04
N CYS A 145 10.31 2.72 -29.33
CA CYS A 145 11.11 3.92 -29.11
C CYS A 145 12.58 3.76 -29.55
N PRO A 146 12.86 3.47 -30.84
CA PRO A 146 14.24 3.32 -31.31
C PRO A 146 15.01 4.64 -31.16
N GLY A 147 16.15 4.61 -30.46
CA GLY A 147 17.03 5.77 -30.26
C GLY A 147 16.81 6.57 -28.97
N LEU A 148 15.76 6.28 -28.19
CA LEU A 148 15.68 6.73 -26.80
C LEU A 148 16.35 5.70 -25.88
N GLU A 149 17.40 6.11 -25.18
CA GLU A 149 18.11 5.22 -24.24
C GLU A 149 17.33 5.04 -22.94
N PHE A 150 16.72 3.86 -22.78
CA PHE A 150 16.22 3.36 -21.49
C PHE A 150 17.39 2.80 -20.68
N TYR A 151 18.16 3.66 -20.03
CA TYR A 151 19.31 3.26 -19.22
C TYR A 151 19.09 3.57 -17.73
N PRO A 152 19.42 2.66 -16.79
CA PRO A 152 20.12 1.37 -16.97
C PRO A 152 19.19 0.14 -17.09
N GLN A 153 19.77 -0.98 -17.53
CA GLN A 153 19.19 -2.34 -17.51
C GLN A 153 18.40 -2.66 -16.23
N PHE A 154 17.09 -2.61 -16.35
CA PHE A 154 16.09 -3.62 -16.04
C PHE A 154 16.10 -4.55 -14.83
N GLU A 155 17.22 -5.11 -14.38
CA GLU A 155 17.12 -6.39 -13.65
C GLU A 155 17.76 -6.41 -12.27
N LYS A 156 18.72 -5.53 -11.98
CA LYS A 156 19.50 -5.72 -10.75
C LYS A 156 18.72 -5.26 -9.52
N PHE A 157 18.20 -4.03 -9.52
CA PHE A 157 17.60 -3.46 -8.31
C PHE A 157 16.29 -4.14 -7.94
N GLU A 158 15.50 -4.59 -8.92
CA GLU A 158 14.23 -5.30 -8.76
C GLU A 158 14.45 -6.70 -8.20
N ILE A 159 15.40 -7.45 -8.76
CA ILE A 159 15.77 -8.77 -8.22
C ILE A 159 16.31 -8.61 -6.80
N PHE A 160 17.20 -7.64 -6.55
CA PHE A 160 17.69 -7.37 -5.20
C PHE A 160 16.56 -6.97 -4.25
N PHE A 161 15.59 -6.18 -4.72
CA PHE A 161 14.41 -5.79 -3.95
C PHE A 161 13.56 -7.00 -3.55
N ILE A 162 13.22 -7.89 -4.50
CA ILE A 162 12.41 -9.08 -4.21
C ILE A 162 13.15 -10.03 -3.26
N VAL A 163 14.43 -10.27 -3.49
CA VAL A 163 15.25 -11.15 -2.64
C VAL A 163 15.36 -10.57 -1.23
N ALA A 164 15.65 -9.28 -1.09
CA ALA A 164 15.71 -8.61 0.20
C ALA A 164 14.34 -8.66 0.92
N LEU A 165 13.26 -8.37 0.19
CA LEU A 165 11.89 -8.42 0.70
C LEU A 165 11.53 -9.82 1.21
N ALA A 166 11.82 -10.87 0.45
CA ALA A 166 11.52 -12.24 0.84
C ALA A 166 12.28 -12.66 2.11
N ILE A 167 13.58 -12.36 2.20
CA ILE A 167 14.39 -12.67 3.39
C ILE A 167 13.86 -11.90 4.62
N LEU A 168 13.62 -10.61 4.48
CA LEU A 168 13.12 -9.76 5.57
C LEU A 168 11.70 -10.17 5.99
N ALA A 169 10.83 -10.53 5.04
CA ALA A 169 9.49 -11.02 5.31
C ALA A 169 9.51 -12.33 6.11
N MET A 170 10.43 -13.26 5.80
CA MET A 170 10.60 -14.50 6.57
C MET A 170 11.06 -14.23 8.01
N ILE A 171 12.04 -13.33 8.20
CA ILE A 171 12.51 -12.93 9.53
C ILE A 171 11.39 -12.24 10.31
N MET A 172 10.67 -11.31 9.68
CA MET A 172 9.54 -10.62 10.29
C MET A 172 8.38 -11.55 10.62
N GLY A 173 8.10 -12.54 9.77
CA GLY A 173 7.09 -13.57 10.01
C GLY A 173 7.44 -14.41 11.25
N TYR A 174 8.69 -14.84 11.38
CA TYR A 174 9.16 -15.56 12.56
C TYR A 174 9.06 -14.73 13.85
N LEU A 175 9.51 -13.47 13.83
CA LEU A 175 9.40 -12.56 14.97
C LEU A 175 7.94 -12.26 15.31
N SER A 176 7.09 -12.09 14.30
CA SER A 176 5.65 -11.91 14.45
C SER A 176 5.01 -13.11 15.16
N HIS A 177 5.40 -14.34 14.83
CA HIS A 177 4.92 -15.53 15.53
C HIS A 177 5.31 -15.53 17.02
N LYS A 178 6.55 -15.16 17.35
CA LYS A 178 7.00 -15.05 18.75
C LYS A 178 6.22 -13.98 19.52
N LEU A 179 6.03 -12.81 18.93
CA LEU A 179 5.28 -11.72 19.52
C LEU A 179 3.79 -12.03 19.67
N TYR A 180 3.20 -12.71 18.69
CA TYR A 180 1.81 -13.17 18.76
C TYR A 180 1.59 -14.06 19.99
N ARG A 181 2.49 -15.02 20.24
CA ARG A 181 2.43 -15.85 21.45
C ARG A 181 2.57 -14.99 22.70
N GLN A 182 3.60 -14.14 22.77
CA GLN A 182 3.87 -13.30 23.94
C GLN A 182 2.68 -12.39 24.29
N PHE A 183 2.15 -11.63 23.33
CA PHE A 183 1.01 -10.74 23.56
C PHE A 183 -0.29 -11.51 23.77
N GLY A 184 -0.45 -12.68 23.14
CA GLY A 184 -1.58 -13.57 23.41
C GLY A 184 -1.62 -14.02 24.88
N TRP A 185 -0.46 -14.39 25.44
CA TRP A 185 -0.32 -14.72 26.86
C TRP A 185 -0.61 -13.51 27.77
N ASP A 186 -0.17 -12.31 27.40
CA ASP A 186 -0.47 -11.08 28.15
C ASP A 186 -1.98 -10.78 28.19
N ILE A 187 -2.65 -10.89 27.04
CA ILE A 187 -4.11 -10.67 26.94
C ILE A 187 -4.87 -11.71 27.77
N TYR A 188 -4.46 -12.98 27.73
CA TYR A 188 -5.06 -14.03 28.54
C TYR A 188 -4.97 -13.73 30.04
N LYS A 189 -3.81 -13.26 30.51
CA LYS A 189 -3.63 -12.88 31.92
C LYS A 189 -4.46 -11.66 32.32
N ALA A 190 -4.69 -10.72 31.40
CA ALA A 190 -5.44 -9.50 31.69
C ALA A 190 -6.96 -9.71 31.83
N PHE A 191 -7.56 -10.50 30.94
CA PHE A 191 -9.02 -10.72 30.92
C PHE A 191 -9.47 -11.97 31.69
N GLY A 192 -8.56 -12.88 32.06
CA GLY A 192 -8.90 -14.11 32.77
C GLY A 192 -9.86 -15.00 31.98
N SER A 193 -10.75 -15.74 32.67
CA SER A 193 -11.65 -16.72 32.06
C SER A 193 -12.91 -16.14 31.38
N ASP A 194 -13.11 -14.81 31.37
CA ASP A 194 -14.31 -14.23 30.73
C ASP A 194 -14.19 -14.21 29.21
N VAL A 195 -14.69 -15.28 28.59
CA VAL A 195 -14.72 -15.48 27.14
C VAL A 195 -15.52 -14.42 26.41
N LYS A 196 -16.52 -13.78 27.04
CA LYS A 196 -17.36 -12.76 26.39
C LYS A 196 -16.57 -11.46 26.22
N MET A 197 -15.91 -11.00 27.26
CA MET A 197 -15.08 -9.79 27.22
C MET A 197 -13.90 -9.95 26.26
N GLN A 198 -13.26 -11.13 26.23
CA GLN A 198 -12.22 -11.43 25.26
C GLN A 198 -12.73 -11.34 23.81
N LYS A 199 -13.94 -11.85 23.52
CA LYS A 199 -14.53 -11.82 22.19
C LYS A 199 -14.84 -10.38 21.74
N LEU A 200 -15.42 -9.56 22.63
CA LEU A 200 -15.68 -8.15 22.34
C LEU A 200 -14.39 -7.36 22.08
N TYR A 201 -13.38 -7.55 22.92
CA TYR A 201 -12.07 -6.91 22.74
C TYR A 201 -11.41 -7.30 21.42
N LYS A 202 -11.40 -8.59 21.07
CA LYS A 202 -10.87 -9.08 19.79
C LYS A 202 -11.63 -8.49 18.60
N THR A 203 -12.96 -8.46 18.66
CA THR A 203 -13.80 -7.90 17.58
C THR A 203 -13.49 -6.42 17.36
N ARG A 204 -13.35 -5.65 18.44
CA ARG A 204 -12.93 -4.24 18.37
C ARG A 204 -11.55 -4.08 17.73
N LEU A 205 -10.57 -4.91 18.11
CA LEU A 205 -9.22 -4.86 17.52
C LEU A 205 -9.23 -5.20 16.03
N ILE A 206 -10.01 -6.22 15.62
CA ILE A 206 -10.17 -6.59 14.21
C ILE A 206 -10.78 -5.43 13.43
N PHE A 207 -11.86 -4.82 13.94
CA PHE A 207 -12.51 -3.70 13.27
C PHE A 207 -11.59 -2.49 13.10
N ILE A 208 -10.86 -2.08 14.15
CA ILE A 208 -9.88 -0.98 14.05
C ILE A 208 -8.75 -1.32 13.08
N MET A 209 -8.33 -2.58 13.04
CA MET A 209 -7.29 -3.03 12.11
C MET A 209 -7.75 -3.00 10.66
N LEU A 210 -8.97 -3.47 10.39
CA LEU A 210 -9.57 -3.39 9.06
C LEU A 210 -9.70 -1.94 8.61
N LEU A 211 -10.18 -1.05 9.48
CA LEU A 211 -10.29 0.39 9.18
C LEU A 211 -8.94 1.02 8.79
N LYS A 212 -7.85 0.64 9.45
CA LYS A 212 -6.51 1.16 9.11
C LYS A 212 -5.98 0.61 7.79
N LEU A 213 -6.29 -0.65 7.48
CA LEU A 213 -5.91 -1.28 6.22
C LEU A 213 -6.73 -0.67 5.07
N ASP A 214 -8.00 -0.43 5.30
CA ASP A 214 -8.92 0.22 4.36
C ASP A 214 -8.47 1.65 4.04
N ALA A 215 -8.14 2.43 5.08
CA ALA A 215 -7.59 3.79 4.91
C ALA A 215 -6.31 3.79 4.06
N LEU A 216 -5.44 2.82 4.27
CA LEU A 216 -4.25 2.62 3.45
C LEU A 216 -4.63 2.30 2.00
N MET A 217 -5.56 1.37 1.78
CA MET A 217 -6.01 0.98 0.45
C MET A 217 -6.65 2.16 -0.29
N ILE A 218 -7.45 2.99 0.36
CA ILE A 218 -8.02 4.21 -0.23
C ILE A 218 -6.91 5.17 -0.67
N ILE A 219 -5.91 5.44 0.19
CA ILE A 219 -4.80 6.35 -0.15
C ILE A 219 -3.98 5.81 -1.33
N LEU A 220 -3.69 4.50 -1.32
CA LEU A 220 -2.99 3.85 -2.42
C LEU A 220 -3.83 3.93 -3.70
N PHE A 221 -5.06 3.44 -3.69
CA PHE A 221 -5.94 3.47 -4.86
C PHE A 221 -6.10 4.89 -5.43
N ALA A 222 -6.25 5.91 -4.56
CA ALA A 222 -6.32 7.31 -4.97
C ALA A 222 -5.03 7.83 -5.60
N GLY A 223 -3.86 7.45 -5.06
CA GLY A 223 -2.57 7.88 -5.56
C GLY A 223 -2.22 7.33 -6.94
N LEU A 224 -2.67 6.11 -7.27
CA LEU A 224 -2.36 5.44 -8.54
C LEU A 224 -3.47 5.56 -9.58
N LEU A 225 -4.69 5.15 -9.21
CA LEU A 225 -5.72 4.88 -10.20
C LEU A 225 -6.47 6.14 -10.61
N VAL A 226 -6.66 7.13 -9.72
CA VAL A 226 -7.32 8.38 -10.10
C VAL A 226 -6.57 9.13 -11.21
N PRO A 227 -5.24 9.35 -11.13
CA PRO A 227 -4.50 10.00 -12.21
C PRO A 227 -4.55 9.19 -13.52
N VAL A 228 -4.38 7.87 -13.42
CA VAL A 228 -4.43 6.95 -14.57
C VAL A 228 -5.79 7.01 -15.28
N PHE A 229 -6.88 7.01 -14.52
CA PHE A 229 -8.22 7.13 -15.07
C PHE A 229 -8.49 8.48 -15.72
N TYR A 230 -7.92 9.55 -15.17
CA TYR A 230 -8.04 10.87 -15.77
C TYR A 230 -7.27 10.98 -17.10
N ILE A 231 -6.20 10.20 -17.27
CA ILE A 231 -5.44 10.12 -18.53
C ILE A 231 -6.15 9.24 -19.55
N LEU A 232 -6.68 8.08 -19.13
CA LEU A 232 -7.27 7.07 -20.03
C LEU A 232 -8.68 7.39 -20.52
N PHE A 233 -9.52 7.98 -19.69
CA PHE A 233 -10.95 8.10 -19.97
C PHE A 233 -11.32 9.49 -20.50
N GLU A 234 -11.49 9.57 -21.81
CA GLU A 234 -12.22 10.65 -22.49
C GLU A 234 -13.58 10.12 -23.00
N GLY A 235 -14.64 10.93 -22.88
CA GLY A 235 -16.00 10.55 -23.34
C GLY A 235 -16.95 10.06 -22.25
N ASP A 236 -17.78 9.05 -22.57
CA ASP A 236 -19.01 8.68 -21.82
C ASP A 236 -18.78 8.11 -20.42
N ASN A 237 -17.60 7.55 -20.15
CA ASN A 237 -17.26 6.97 -18.84
C ASN A 237 -16.74 8.02 -17.84
N LYS A 238 -16.39 9.23 -18.29
CA LYS A 238 -15.90 10.33 -17.46
C LYS A 238 -16.81 10.67 -16.24
N PRO A 239 -18.15 10.77 -16.35
CA PRO A 239 -19.01 11.01 -15.20
C PRO A 239 -18.92 9.91 -14.14
N LEU A 240 -18.83 8.63 -14.54
CA LEU A 240 -18.67 7.51 -13.61
C LEU A 240 -17.35 7.62 -12.82
N MET A 241 -16.27 8.05 -13.47
CA MET A 241 -14.97 8.23 -12.82
C MET A 241 -14.97 9.39 -11.82
N ILE A 242 -15.63 10.50 -12.16
CA ILE A 242 -15.82 11.62 -11.24
C ILE A 242 -16.63 11.19 -10.02
N VAL A 243 -17.75 10.49 -10.21
CA VAL A 243 -18.58 9.98 -9.11
C VAL A 243 -17.78 9.01 -8.23
N SER A 244 -17.04 8.08 -8.82
CA SER A 244 -16.21 7.12 -8.07
C SER A 244 -15.10 7.82 -7.26
N THR A 245 -14.48 8.84 -7.83
CA THR A 245 -13.46 9.66 -7.14
C THR A 245 -14.07 10.40 -5.94
N ILE A 246 -15.28 10.95 -6.10
CA ILE A 246 -16.00 11.62 -5.01
C ILE A 246 -16.37 10.62 -3.91
N ILE A 247 -16.91 9.45 -4.27
CA ILE A 247 -17.28 8.41 -3.30
C ILE A 247 -16.05 7.98 -2.50
N MET A 248 -14.91 7.75 -3.16
CA MET A 248 -13.67 7.38 -2.49
C MET A 248 -13.17 8.47 -1.51
N MET A 249 -13.26 9.76 -1.87
CA MET A 249 -12.91 10.86 -0.97
C MET A 249 -13.84 10.92 0.26
N ILE A 250 -15.14 10.64 0.05
CA ILE A 250 -16.13 10.56 1.13
C ILE A 250 -15.87 9.35 2.02
N SER A 251 -15.41 8.22 1.47
CA SER A 251 -15.09 7.01 2.24
C SER A 251 -14.12 7.28 3.38
N PHE A 252 -13.09 8.11 3.14
CA PHE A 252 -12.14 8.51 4.18
C PHE A 252 -12.82 9.23 5.37
N LEU A 253 -13.83 10.07 5.11
CA LEU A 253 -14.61 10.73 6.17
C LEU A 253 -15.46 9.72 6.95
N PHE A 254 -16.03 8.73 6.25
CA PHE A 254 -16.82 7.67 6.88
C PHE A 254 -15.98 6.72 7.72
N GLU A 255 -14.70 6.52 7.41
CA GLU A 255 -13.79 5.78 8.28
C GLU A 255 -13.57 6.49 9.62
N ILE A 256 -13.38 7.82 9.58
CA ILE A 256 -13.26 8.63 10.81
C ILE A 256 -14.56 8.54 11.62
N LEU A 257 -15.71 8.59 10.94
CA LEU A 257 -17.02 8.39 11.58
C LEU A 257 -17.12 7.02 12.26
N ALA A 258 -16.71 5.94 11.58
CA ALA A 258 -16.70 4.60 12.16
C ALA A 258 -15.80 4.49 13.38
N TYR A 259 -14.58 5.05 13.32
CA TYR A 259 -13.67 5.06 14.45
C TYR A 259 -14.27 5.79 15.67
N LYS A 260 -14.88 6.95 15.45
CA LYS A 260 -15.54 7.72 16.52
C LYS A 260 -16.77 6.99 17.05
N SER A 261 -17.57 6.40 16.16
CA SER A 261 -18.79 5.66 16.52
C SER A 261 -18.46 4.43 17.37
N LEU A 262 -17.37 3.71 17.04
CA LEU A 262 -16.89 2.58 17.81
C LEU A 262 -16.45 2.99 19.23
N ASN A 263 -15.72 4.10 19.36
CA ASN A 263 -15.22 4.55 20.67
C ASN A 263 -16.30 5.16 21.56
N ASN A 264 -17.33 5.75 20.96
CA ASN A 264 -18.47 6.34 21.67
C ASN A 264 -19.65 5.37 21.82
N GLU A 265 -19.51 4.12 21.37
CA GLU A 265 -20.58 3.12 21.33
C GLU A 265 -21.86 3.60 20.62
N TRP A 266 -21.70 4.45 19.60
CA TRP A 266 -22.81 5.08 18.90
C TRP A 266 -23.36 4.19 17.79
N ALA A 267 -24.43 3.44 18.11
CA ALA A 267 -25.04 2.46 17.20
C ALA A 267 -25.52 3.06 15.88
N THR A 268 -26.12 4.26 15.89
CA THR A 268 -26.62 4.92 14.68
C THR A 268 -25.48 5.28 13.72
N GLY A 269 -24.34 5.73 14.23
CA GLY A 269 -23.16 6.02 13.40
C GLY A 269 -22.60 4.78 12.73
N MET A 270 -22.59 3.65 13.45
CA MET A 270 -22.20 2.35 12.88
C MET A 270 -23.18 1.88 11.79
N LEU A 271 -24.49 2.10 11.96
CA LEU A 271 -25.48 1.79 10.93
C LEU A 271 -25.26 2.63 9.66
N ILE A 272 -25.07 3.95 9.83
CA ILE A 272 -24.79 4.88 8.73
C ILE A 272 -23.54 4.43 7.95
N PHE A 273 -22.49 4.04 8.65
CA PHE A 273 -21.27 3.50 8.06
C PHE A 273 -21.53 2.23 7.23
N ILE A 274 -22.29 1.27 7.77
CA ILE A 274 -22.60 0.02 7.07
C ILE A 274 -23.38 0.30 5.78
N VAL A 275 -24.41 1.16 5.84
CA VAL A 275 -25.23 1.51 4.67
C VAL A 275 -24.36 2.19 3.59
N PHE A 276 -23.49 3.12 3.98
CA PHE A 276 -22.55 3.75 3.06
C PHE A 276 -21.61 2.73 2.39
N TRP A 277 -21.08 1.77 3.16
CA TRP A 277 -20.19 0.75 2.61
C TRP A 277 -20.84 -0.17 1.58
N VAL A 278 -22.14 -0.44 1.70
CA VAL A 278 -22.88 -1.16 0.65
C VAL A 278 -22.85 -0.37 -0.65
N VAL A 279 -23.08 0.95 -0.59
CA VAL A 279 -23.01 1.83 -1.78
C VAL A 279 -21.59 1.91 -2.34
N ALA A 280 -20.59 2.07 -1.48
CA ALA A 280 -19.18 2.10 -1.89
C ALA A 280 -18.76 0.78 -2.58
N LEU A 281 -19.21 -0.37 -2.09
CA LEU A 281 -18.96 -1.67 -2.71
C LEU A 281 -19.58 -1.79 -4.11
N PHE A 282 -20.82 -1.30 -4.30
CA PHE A 282 -21.43 -1.28 -5.64
C PHE A 282 -20.67 -0.36 -6.60
N ASN A 283 -20.26 0.82 -6.14
CA ASN A 283 -19.45 1.72 -6.97
C ASN A 283 -18.11 1.09 -7.35
N PHE A 284 -17.41 0.48 -6.39
CA PHE A 284 -16.15 -0.22 -6.62
C PHE A 284 -16.31 -1.37 -7.62
N ALA A 285 -17.37 -2.19 -7.49
CA ALA A 285 -17.66 -3.26 -8.43
C ALA A 285 -17.89 -2.74 -9.87
N GLY A 286 -18.62 -1.62 -10.02
CA GLY A 286 -18.80 -0.97 -11.32
C GLY A 286 -17.48 -0.50 -11.93
N LEU A 287 -16.59 0.06 -11.10
CA LEU A 287 -15.26 0.48 -11.53
C LEU A 287 -14.40 -0.74 -11.94
N CYS A 288 -14.46 -1.86 -11.21
CA CYS A 288 -13.78 -3.10 -11.60
C CYS A 288 -14.24 -3.60 -12.97
N VAL A 289 -15.53 -3.53 -13.29
CA VAL A 289 -16.04 -3.94 -14.62
C VAL A 289 -15.48 -3.05 -15.72
N VAL A 290 -15.43 -1.73 -15.50
CA VAL A 290 -14.87 -0.78 -16.47
C VAL A 290 -13.38 -1.03 -16.69
N VAL A 291 -12.62 -1.23 -15.62
CA VAL A 291 -11.19 -1.57 -15.68
C VAL A 291 -10.97 -2.90 -16.39
N PHE A 292 -11.80 -3.90 -16.09
CA PHE A 292 -11.70 -5.22 -16.72
C PHE A 292 -11.95 -5.15 -18.22
N ASN A 293 -13.00 -4.44 -18.65
CA ASN A 293 -13.29 -4.25 -20.08
C ASN A 293 -12.17 -3.48 -20.78
N LEU A 294 -11.67 -2.41 -20.16
CA LEU A 294 -10.54 -1.65 -20.70
C LEU A 294 -9.28 -2.53 -20.82
N SER A 295 -9.03 -3.38 -19.83
CA SER A 295 -7.89 -4.29 -19.83
C SER A 295 -7.93 -5.28 -21.00
N LEU A 296 -9.11 -5.79 -21.34
CA LEU A 296 -9.29 -6.67 -22.50
C LEU A 296 -9.02 -5.95 -23.83
N GLU A 297 -9.32 -4.66 -23.92
CA GLU A 297 -9.09 -3.85 -25.12
C GLU A 297 -7.65 -3.34 -25.25
N THR A 298 -6.99 -3.05 -24.12
CA THR A 298 -5.69 -2.34 -24.09
C THR A 298 -4.50 -3.21 -23.63
N SER A 299 -4.71 -4.51 -23.39
CA SER A 299 -3.71 -5.43 -22.82
C SER A 299 -3.08 -4.96 -21.50
N TRP A 300 -3.77 -4.07 -20.78
CA TRP A 300 -3.18 -3.35 -19.67
C TRP A 300 -3.55 -4.00 -18.33
N TYR A 301 -2.55 -4.31 -17.49
CA TYR A 301 -2.63 -4.87 -16.13
C TYR A 301 -3.23 -6.29 -15.96
N ILE A 302 -4.32 -6.68 -16.65
CA ILE A 302 -4.92 -8.04 -16.58
C ILE A 302 -4.58 -8.91 -17.80
N GLY A 303 -4.07 -8.31 -18.88
CA GLY A 303 -3.49 -9.06 -20.02
C GLY A 303 -2.40 -10.05 -19.59
N PHE A 304 -1.74 -9.79 -18.46
CA PHE A 304 -0.73 -10.68 -17.86
C PHE A 304 -1.33 -11.87 -17.08
N ILE A 305 -2.52 -11.74 -16.47
CA ILE A 305 -3.17 -12.86 -15.76
C ILE A 305 -3.80 -13.83 -16.76
N MET A 306 -4.28 -13.33 -17.89
CA MET A 306 -4.98 -14.15 -18.89
C MET A 306 -4.15 -14.57 -20.09
N GLY A 307 -2.88 -14.16 -20.18
CA GLY A 307 -1.92 -14.68 -21.17
C GLY A 307 -2.42 -14.56 -22.60
N ASN A 308 -2.17 -13.42 -23.23
CA ASN A 308 -2.08 -13.33 -24.68
C ASN A 308 -0.63 -13.05 -25.09
#